data_AF-A0A1A8U2Z9-F1
#
_entry.id   AF-A0A1A8U2Z9-F1
#
_cell.length_a   1.000
_cell.length_b   1.000
_cell.length_c   1.000
_cell.angle_alpha   90.00
_cell.angle_beta   90.00
_cell.angle_gamma   90.00
#
_symmetry.space_group_name_H-M   'P 1'
#
loop_
_entity.id
_entity.type
_entity.pdbx_description
1 polymer ?
#
loop_
_entity_poly.entity_id
_entity_poly.type
_entity_poly.pdbx_seq_one_letter_code
_entity_poly.pdbx_strand_id
1 'polypeptide(L)'
;NVYYTSTQQFHIGLLSPTVDDDDNKCLVDVNGRPRLIECSYANAKRMKIHWLFTQGGSIQNRKSKRCLELVVSSDNEFGFQLALQKCTGQKWFITNVLFSSSL
;
A
#
# COMPACT_ATOMS: atom_id res chain seq x y z
N ASN A 1 -2.88 10.68 -5.67
CA ASN A 1 -3.84 9.60 -5.96
C ASN A 1 -3.29 8.27 -5.45
N VAL A 2 -4.16 7.35 -5.03
CA VAL A 2 -3.77 6.01 -4.54
C VAL A 2 -4.53 4.97 -5.35
N TYR A 3 -3.83 3.99 -5.91
CA TYR A 3 -4.41 2.96 -6.77
C TYR A 3 -4.03 1.58 -6.25
N TYR A 4 -4.99 0.67 -6.23
CA TYR A 4 -4.76 -0.74 -5.94
C TYR A 4 -4.98 -1.57 -7.21
N THR A 5 -3.98 -2.35 -7.59
CA THR A 5 -3.95 -3.08 -8.86
C THR A 5 -4.40 -4.53 -8.73
N SER A 6 -4.76 -5.17 -9.85
CA SER A 6 -5.03 -6.62 -9.92
C SER A 6 -3.82 -7.48 -9.51
N THR A 7 -2.61 -6.92 -9.61
CA THR A 7 -1.36 -7.54 -9.16
C THR A 7 -1.10 -7.38 -7.65
N GLN A 8 -2.11 -6.92 -6.89
CA GLN A 8 -2.07 -6.78 -5.44
C GLN A 8 -1.01 -5.79 -4.95
N GLN A 9 -0.86 -4.67 -5.66
CA GLN A 9 0.08 -3.61 -5.34
C GLN A 9 -0.66 -2.29 -5.09
N PHE A 10 -0.15 -1.51 -4.14
CA PHE A 10 -0.60 -0.14 -3.90
C PHE A 10 0.39 0.84 -4.52
N HIS A 11 -0.06 1.57 -5.54
CA HIS A 11 0.69 2.62 -6.22
C HIS A 11 0.22 3.98 -5.69
N ILE A 12 1.17 4.85 -5.33
CA ILE A 12 0.90 6.14 -4.69
C ILE A 12 1.60 7.22 -5.51
N GLY A 13 0.82 8.13 -6.10
CA GLY A 13 1.32 9.17 -7.00
C GLY A 13 0.33 9.53 -8.11
N LEU A 14 0.78 10.33 -9.07
CA LEU A 14 0.09 10.53 -10.35
C LEU A 14 0.44 9.35 -11.27
N LEU A 15 -0.57 8.60 -11.72
CA LEU A 15 -0.39 7.69 -12.85
C LEU A 15 -0.46 8.54 -14.12
N SER A 16 0.68 8.93 -14.67
CA SER A 16 0.74 9.60 -15.97
C SER A 16 1.44 8.69 -16.98
N PRO A 17 0.94 8.60 -18.22
CA PRO A 17 1.64 7.87 -19.29
C PRO A 17 2.98 8.50 -19.69
N THR A 18 3.26 9.74 -19.24
CA THR A 18 4.52 10.46 -19.48
C THR A 18 5.45 10.49 -18.26
N VAL A 19 5.06 9.81 -17.19
CA VAL A 19 5.84 9.69 -15.97
C VAL A 19 6.67 8.42 -16.13
N ASP A 20 7.99 8.56 -16.12
CA ASP A 20 8.91 7.42 -16.28
C ASP A 20 8.69 6.41 -15.14
N ASP A 21 9.01 5.14 -15.37
CA ASP A 21 8.79 4.05 -14.39
C ASP A 21 9.41 4.35 -13.00
N ASP A 22 10.42 5.22 -12.97
CA ASP A 22 11.18 5.65 -11.79
C ASP A 22 10.36 6.53 -10.81
N ASP A 23 9.29 7.15 -11.29
CA ASP A 23 8.42 8.03 -10.51
C ASP A 23 7.29 7.27 -9.81
N ASN A 24 6.95 6.06 -10.27
CA ASN A 24 5.93 5.23 -9.64
C ASN A 24 6.45 4.68 -8.31
N LYS A 25 5.85 5.15 -7.19
CA LYS A 25 6.17 4.63 -5.86
C LYS A 25 5.13 3.60 -5.41
N CYS A 26 5.65 2.46 -4.96
CA CYS A 26 4.90 1.36 -4.38
C CYS A 26 4.96 1.43 -2.85
N LEU A 27 3.87 1.05 -2.19
CA LEU A 27 3.89 0.80 -0.74
C LEU A 27 4.64 -0.51 -0.44
N VAL A 28 5.64 -0.44 0.44
CA VAL A 28 6.52 -1.56 0.78
C VAL A 28 6.66 -1.71 2.30
N ASP A 29 6.61 -2.95 2.80
CA ASP A 29 7.09 -3.27 4.15
C ASP A 29 8.63 -3.34 4.15
N VAL A 30 9.25 -2.34 4.79
CA VAL A 30 10.70 -2.30 5.01
C VAL A 30 10.95 -2.47 6.50
N ASN A 31 11.35 -3.67 6.90
CA ASN A 31 11.68 -4.01 8.29
C ASN A 31 10.57 -3.62 9.30
N GLY A 32 9.30 -3.82 8.93
CA GLY A 32 8.15 -3.48 9.78
C GLY A 32 7.76 -2.01 9.74
N ARG A 33 8.24 -1.25 8.77
CA ARG A 33 7.83 0.14 8.54
C ARG A 33 7.25 0.29 7.14
N PRO A 34 6.08 0.92 6.98
CA PRO A 34 5.54 1.24 5.67
C PRO A 34 6.42 2.32 5.01
N ARG A 35 6.81 2.10 3.76
CA ARG A 35 7.64 3.02 2.98
C ARG A 35 7.12 3.13 1.55
N LEU A 36 7.35 4.29 0.93
CA LEU A 36 7.19 4.48 -0.50
C LEU A 36 8.55 4.30 -1.16
N ILE A 37 8.64 3.32 -2.05
CA ILE A 37 9.86 2.98 -2.79
C ILE A 37 9.49 2.85 -4.25
N GLU A 38 10.39 3.21 -5.14
CA GLU A 38 10.24 2.99 -6.57
C GLU A 38 9.86 1.52 -6.87
N CYS A 39 8.81 1.33 -7.65
CA CYS A 39 8.22 0.01 -7.88
C CYS A 39 9.21 -0.95 -8.59
N SER A 40 9.95 -0.45 -9.59
CA SER A 40 10.95 -1.22 -10.35
C SER A 40 12.06 -1.74 -9.43
N TYR A 41 12.65 -0.87 -8.62
CA TYR A 41 13.69 -1.19 -7.63
C TYR A 41 13.17 -2.17 -6.58
N ALA A 42 11.99 -1.91 -6.03
CA ALA A 42 11.39 -2.77 -5.01
C ALA A 42 11.10 -4.18 -5.56
N ASN A 43 10.69 -4.28 -6.82
CA ASN A 43 10.49 -5.56 -7.51
C ASN A 43 11.82 -6.27 -7.75
N ALA A 44 12.83 -5.59 -8.30
CA ALA A 44 14.17 -6.14 -8.55
C ALA A 44 14.83 -6.68 -7.26
N LYS A 45 14.64 -5.97 -6.13
CA LYS A 45 15.13 -6.39 -4.81
C LYS A 45 14.20 -7.36 -4.08
N ARG A 46 13.11 -7.83 -4.71
CA ARG A 46 12.12 -8.77 -4.14
C ARG A 46 11.62 -8.32 -2.76
N MET A 47 11.39 -7.02 -2.63
CA MET A 47 10.88 -6.41 -1.40
C MET A 47 9.42 -6.82 -1.17
N LYS A 48 8.90 -6.52 0.02
CA LYS A 48 7.56 -6.94 0.44
C LYS A 48 6.50 -5.99 -0.14
N ILE A 49 6.31 -6.02 -1.46
CA ILE A 49 5.45 -5.08 -2.21
C ILE A 49 3.99 -5.55 -2.39
N HIS A 50 3.69 -6.81 -2.10
CA HIS A 50 2.37 -7.41 -2.33
C HIS A 50 1.48 -7.38 -1.09
N TRP A 51 0.25 -6.90 -1.27
CA TRP A 51 -0.74 -6.68 -0.22
C TRP A 51 -2.04 -7.39 -0.54
N LEU A 52 -2.55 -8.18 0.39
CA LEU A 52 -3.89 -8.74 0.37
C LEU A 52 -4.86 -7.65 0.85
N PHE A 53 -5.86 -7.33 0.02
CA PHE A 53 -6.91 -6.38 0.35
C PHE A 53 -8.25 -6.82 -0.24
N THR A 54 -9.31 -6.64 0.55
CA THR A 54 -10.72 -6.70 0.14
C THR A 54 -11.45 -5.52 0.77
N GLN A 55 -12.49 -5.02 0.11
CA GLN A 55 -13.29 -3.91 0.65
C GLN A 55 -13.88 -4.27 2.01
N GLY A 56 -13.70 -3.38 3.00
CA GLY A 56 -14.11 -3.63 4.38
C GLY A 56 -13.25 -4.66 5.13
N GLY A 57 -12.14 -5.09 4.54
CA GLY A 57 -11.16 -5.99 5.12
C GLY A 57 -9.90 -5.28 5.58
N SER A 58 -8.92 -6.06 6.03
CA SER A 58 -7.58 -5.56 6.36
C SER A 58 -6.72 -5.36 5.11
N ILE A 59 -5.76 -4.43 5.17
CA ILE A 59 -4.65 -4.37 4.21
C ILE A 59 -3.48 -5.16 4.80
N GLN A 60 -3.26 -6.39 4.34
CA GLN A 60 -2.24 -7.29 4.91
C GLN A 60 -1.08 -7.54 3.94
N ASN A 61 0.16 -7.36 4.39
CA ASN A 61 1.32 -7.74 3.58
C ASN A 61 1.38 -9.27 3.41
N ARG A 62 1.46 -9.75 2.17
CA ARG A 62 1.42 -11.20 1.89
C ARG A 62 2.60 -11.95 2.49
N LYS A 63 3.78 -11.33 2.55
CA LYS A 63 5.04 -11.95 2.99
C LYS A 63 5.27 -11.82 4.49
N SER A 64 5.12 -10.63 5.08
CA SER A 64 5.32 -10.46 6.52
C SER A 64 4.10 -10.78 7.39
N LYS A 65 2.92 -10.94 6.78
CA LYS A 65 1.64 -11.18 7.46
C LYS A 65 1.19 -10.05 8.40
N ARG A 66 1.87 -8.89 8.37
CA ARG A 66 1.50 -7.70 9.12
C ARG A 66 0.40 -6.93 8.39
N CYS A 67 -0.48 -6.30 9.16
CA CYS A 67 -1.49 -5.40 8.62
C CYS A 67 -1.01 -3.96 8.67
N LEU A 68 -1.33 -3.20 7.63
CA LEU A 68 -1.23 -1.74 7.62
C LEU A 68 -2.42 -1.18 8.41
N GLU A 69 -2.13 -0.52 9.52
CA GLU A 69 -3.15 -0.02 10.43
C GLU A 69 -2.81 1.41 10.87
N LEU A 70 -3.85 2.20 11.10
CA LEU A 70 -3.77 3.49 11.76
C LEU A 70 -3.64 3.26 13.27
N VAL A 71 -2.60 3.83 13.87
CA VAL A 71 -2.36 3.81 15.31
C VAL A 71 -2.28 5.23 15.84
N VAL A 72 -2.69 5.42 17.10
CA VAL A 72 -2.52 6.70 17.80
C VAL A 72 -1.02 6.95 18.00
N SER A 73 -0.59 8.19 17.74
CA SER A 73 0.78 8.64 17.92
C SER A 73 0.79 10.08 18.38
N SER A 74 1.35 10.34 19.56
CA SER A 74 1.57 11.68 20.09
C SER A 74 2.60 12.49 19.31
N ASP A 75 3.42 11.82 18.51
CA ASP A 75 4.59 12.39 17.85
C ASP A 75 4.26 13.01 16.49
N ASN A 76 3.01 12.88 16.04
CA ASN A 76 2.55 13.40 14.76
C ASN A 76 1.48 14.48 14.97
N GLU A 77 1.48 15.52 14.13
CA GLU A 77 0.59 16.69 14.22
C GLU A 77 -0.89 16.32 14.29
N PHE A 78 -1.26 15.21 13.63
CA PHE A 78 -2.64 14.72 13.55
C PHE A 78 -2.99 13.65 14.59
N GLY A 79 -2.08 13.28 15.50
CA GLY A 79 -2.33 12.29 16.55
C GLY A 79 -2.39 10.83 16.08
N PHE A 80 -2.14 10.56 14.79
CA PHE A 80 -2.20 9.23 14.20
C PHE A 80 -1.01 8.98 13.25
N GLN A 81 -0.64 7.72 13.07
CA GLN A 81 0.33 7.30 12.06
C GLN A 81 -0.02 5.93 11.48
N LEU A 82 0.49 5.64 10.29
CA LEU A 82 0.42 4.29 9.72
C LEU A 82 1.53 3.41 10.31
N ALA A 83 1.14 2.23 10.78
CA ALA A 83 2.05 1.22 11.32
C ALA A 83 1.83 -0.13 10.63
N LEU A 84 2.88 -0.95 10.62
CA LEU A 84 2.79 -2.36 10.25
C LEU A 84 2.90 -3.22 11.50
N GLN A 85 1.80 -3.85 11.88
CA GLN A 85 1.69 -4.61 13.13
C GLN A 85 0.92 -5.91 12.96
N LYS A 86 0.78 -6.67 14.06
CA LYS A 86 -0.14 -7.81 14.09
C LYS A 86 -1.56 -7.28 13.86
N CYS A 87 -2.29 -7.93 12.97
CA CYS A 87 -3.63 -7.50 12.59
C CYS A 87 -4.56 -7.45 13.81
N THR A 88 -5.18 -6.29 14.04
CA THR A 88 -6.14 -6.03 15.13
C THR A 88 -7.59 -6.10 14.66
N GLY A 89 -7.81 -6.29 13.35
CA GLY A 89 -9.13 -6.32 12.75
C GLY A 89 -9.59 -4.97 12.20
N GLN A 90 -8.70 -3.98 12.09
CA GLN A 90 -9.00 -2.71 11.44
C GLN A 90 -9.43 -2.94 9.98
N LYS A 91 -10.49 -2.22 9.57
CA LYS A 91 -11.13 -2.36 8.26
C LYS A 91 -10.87 -1.13 7.41
N TRP A 92 -10.54 -1.35 6.15
CA TRP A 92 -10.24 -0.30 5.19
C TRP A 92 -11.22 -0.35 4.02
N PHE A 93 -11.56 0.83 3.52
CA PHE A 93 -12.36 1.00 2.31
C PHE A 93 -11.59 1.90 1.35
N ILE A 94 -11.40 1.43 0.12
CA ILE A 94 -10.84 2.25 -0.97
C ILE A 94 -12.03 2.76 -1.78
N THR A 95 -12.20 4.07 -1.83
CA THR A 95 -13.21 4.73 -2.66
C THR A 95 -12.68 4.95 -4.08
N ASN A 96 -13.56 5.30 -5.03
CA ASN A 96 -13.23 5.57 -6.44
C ASN A 96 -12.60 4.35 -7.16
N VAL A 97 -13.24 3.19 -7.00
CA VAL A 97 -12.81 1.96 -7.67
C VAL A 97 -13.02 2.08 -9.17
N LEU A 98 -11.95 1.91 -9.94
CA LEU A 98 -12.01 1.78 -11.39
C LEU A 98 -12.29 0.30 -11.73
N PHE A 99 -13.45 0.03 -12.32
CA PHE A 99 -13.76 -1.28 -12.86
C PHE A 99 -13.26 -1.34 -14.30
N SER A 100 -12.44 -2.34 -14.62
CA SER A 100 -12.22 -2.70 -16.03
C SER A 100 -13.58 -3.18 -16.58
N SER A 101 -14.13 -2.43 -17.53
CA SER A 101 -15.22 -2.93 -18.35
C SER A 101 -14.66 -4.05 -19.22
N SER A 102 -14.94 -5.30 -18.84
CA SER A 102 -14.71 -6.45 -19.70
C SER A 102 -15.58 -6.29 -20.94
N LEU A 103 -14.95 -6.17 -22.12
CA LEU A 103 -15.54 -6.55 -23.41
C LEU A 103 -14.94 -7.90 -23.79
#